data_AF-A0A9E1QZ16-F1
#
_entry.id   AF-A0A9E1QZ16-F1
#
_cell.length_a   1.000
_cell.length_b   1.000
_cell.length_c   1.000
_cell.angle_alpha   90.00
_cell.angle_beta   90.00
_cell.angle_gamma   90.00
#
_symmetry.space_group_name_H-M   'P 1'
#
loop_
_entity.id
_entity.type
_entity.pdbx_description
1 polymer ?
#
loop_
_entity_poly.entity_id
_entity_poly.type
_entity_poly.pdbx_seq_one_letter_code
_entity_poly.pdbx_strand_id
1 'polypeptide(L)'
;NGIDPAYASKLIQYGWETITEALKHGGITNMMDRLNNSAKIEAFNLSEDLKDIMRPLFNKHMDDIMSGHFSSTMMEDWNNDDINLLSWRAETEKTAFEKTSPCKDEISEQEFFDNGLLMVAFIRSGVELAFETMTNSGIIDESAYYESLHETPLIANLIAKKKLFEMNRIISDTAEYGCYLFDHACKPLLKDFFKTIESKHIGKPFLHSKQIDNTELIKVNEIIRSHPVELIGKKLRTSMTSMKTIV
;
A
#
# COMPACT_ATOMS: atom_id res chain seq x y z
N ASN A 1 -8.46 -4.05 -19.21
CA ASN A 1 -7.19 -4.63 -19.73
C ASN A 1 -7.25 -6.13 -20.09
N GLY A 2 -8.44 -6.75 -20.19
CA GLY A 2 -8.57 -8.14 -20.69
C GLY A 2 -8.07 -9.25 -19.76
N ILE A 3 -7.85 -8.94 -18.48
CA ILE A 3 -7.48 -9.93 -17.46
C ILE A 3 -8.76 -10.61 -16.96
N ASP A 4 -8.70 -11.94 -16.78
CA ASP A 4 -9.81 -12.71 -16.22
C ASP A 4 -10.20 -12.18 -14.81
N PRO A 5 -11.49 -11.95 -14.51
CA PRO A 5 -11.91 -11.42 -13.22
C PRO A 5 -11.54 -12.30 -12.02
N ALA A 6 -11.61 -13.62 -12.14
CA ALA A 6 -11.29 -14.53 -11.03
C ALA A 6 -9.77 -14.54 -10.77
N TYR A 7 -8.96 -14.50 -11.82
CA TYR A 7 -7.52 -14.28 -11.71
C TYR A 7 -7.19 -12.92 -11.08
N ALA A 8 -7.80 -11.83 -11.56
CA ALA A 8 -7.59 -10.49 -11.00
C ALA A 8 -7.97 -10.44 -9.52
N SER A 9 -9.09 -11.06 -9.13
CA SER A 9 -9.49 -11.15 -7.73
C SER A 9 -8.46 -11.89 -6.89
N LYS A 10 -7.87 -12.99 -7.39
CA LYS A 10 -6.83 -13.73 -6.67
C LYS A 10 -5.54 -12.92 -6.56
N LEU A 11 -5.11 -12.32 -7.67
CA LEU A 11 -3.90 -11.50 -7.73
C LEU A 11 -3.96 -10.36 -6.69
N ILE A 12 -5.08 -9.63 -6.63
CA ILE A 12 -5.23 -8.52 -5.67
C ILE A 12 -5.42 -9.04 -4.25
N GLN A 13 -6.22 -10.09 -4.03
CA GLN A 13 -6.50 -10.59 -2.68
C GLN A 13 -5.23 -11.07 -1.97
N TYR A 14 -4.37 -11.83 -2.64
CA TYR A 14 -3.19 -12.44 -2.04
C TYR A 14 -1.87 -11.73 -2.37
N GLY A 15 -1.88 -10.84 -3.37
CA GLY A 15 -0.67 -10.12 -3.78
C GLY A 15 -0.17 -9.14 -2.72
N TRP A 16 -1.07 -8.45 -2.00
CA TRP A 16 -0.65 -7.55 -0.92
C TRP A 16 0.12 -8.31 0.16
N GLU A 17 -0.41 -9.44 0.64
CA GLU A 17 0.25 -10.29 1.64
C GLU A 17 1.61 -10.78 1.13
N THR A 18 1.65 -11.33 -0.09
CA THR A 18 2.88 -11.87 -0.66
C THR A 18 3.97 -10.80 -0.82
N ILE A 19 3.61 -9.63 -1.34
CA ILE A 19 4.56 -8.53 -1.57
C ILE A 19 5.03 -7.94 -0.23
N THR A 20 4.10 -7.76 0.73
CA THR A 20 4.42 -7.16 2.03
C THR A 20 5.14 -8.12 2.97
N GLU A 21 5.15 -9.43 2.73
CA GLU A 21 6.04 -10.34 3.49
C GLU A 21 7.52 -10.02 3.18
N ALA A 22 7.86 -9.64 1.95
CA ALA A 22 9.21 -9.14 1.64
C ALA A 22 9.50 -7.79 2.33
N LEU A 23 8.48 -6.91 2.40
CA LEU A 23 8.55 -5.62 3.11
C LEU A 23 8.83 -5.81 4.61
N LYS A 24 8.14 -6.75 5.26
CA LYS A 24 8.31 -7.10 6.67
C LYS A 24 9.75 -7.50 7.00
N HIS A 25 10.35 -8.34 6.15
CA HIS A 25 11.68 -8.87 6.40
C HIS A 25 12.81 -7.88 6.15
N GLY A 26 12.68 -7.04 5.12
CA GLY A 26 13.81 -6.21 4.66
C GLY A 26 13.46 -4.80 4.21
N GLY A 27 12.26 -4.32 4.53
CA GLY A 27 11.79 -3.01 4.14
C GLY A 27 11.45 -2.91 2.65
N ILE A 28 11.22 -1.68 2.19
CA ILE A 28 10.94 -1.34 0.79
C ILE A 28 12.09 -1.83 -0.10
N THR A 29 13.34 -1.78 0.39
CA THR A 29 14.51 -2.28 -0.34
C THR A 29 14.33 -3.74 -0.74
N ASN A 30 14.03 -4.62 0.22
CA ASN A 30 13.89 -6.05 -0.06
C ASN A 30 12.67 -6.33 -0.93
N MET A 31 11.56 -5.63 -0.72
CA MET A 31 10.38 -5.72 -1.59
C MET A 31 10.70 -5.36 -3.04
N MET A 32 11.40 -4.25 -3.28
CA MET A 32 11.80 -3.80 -4.61
C MET A 32 12.86 -4.73 -5.23
N ASP A 33 13.77 -5.29 -4.43
CA ASP A 33 14.81 -6.23 -4.86
C ASP A 33 14.25 -7.57 -5.37
N ARG A 34 12.98 -7.87 -5.12
CA ARG A 34 12.28 -9.04 -5.70
C ARG A 34 11.84 -8.85 -7.16
N LEU A 35 11.85 -7.61 -7.66
CA LEU A 35 11.55 -7.31 -9.05
C LEU A 35 12.79 -7.47 -9.93
N ASN A 36 12.59 -7.86 -11.19
CA ASN A 36 13.64 -7.73 -12.19
C ASN A 36 14.03 -6.24 -12.38
N ASN A 37 15.25 -5.96 -12.85
CA ASN A 37 15.76 -4.59 -12.90
C ASN A 37 14.87 -3.62 -13.72
N SER A 38 14.27 -4.07 -14.83
CA SER A 38 13.39 -3.22 -15.64
C SER A 38 12.09 -2.91 -14.93
N ALA A 39 11.51 -3.92 -14.28
CA ALA A 39 10.31 -3.78 -13.45
C ALA A 39 10.57 -2.90 -12.22
N LYS A 40 11.76 -2.98 -11.61
CA LYS A 40 12.14 -2.14 -10.47
C LYS A 40 12.18 -0.66 -10.83
N ILE A 41 12.79 -0.32 -11.96
CA ILE A 41 12.86 1.07 -12.44
C ILE A 41 11.45 1.59 -12.75
N GLU A 42 10.63 0.79 -13.43
CA GLU A 42 9.25 1.18 -13.72
C GLU A 42 8.40 1.33 -12.44
N ALA A 43 8.50 0.38 -11.50
CA ALA A 43 7.82 0.46 -10.21
C ALA A 43 8.25 1.70 -9.44
N PHE A 44 9.54 2.05 -9.48
CA PHE A 44 10.08 3.28 -8.91
C PHE A 44 9.43 4.50 -9.56
N ASN A 45 9.45 4.62 -10.89
CA ASN A 45 8.87 5.76 -11.61
C ASN A 45 7.37 5.92 -11.33
N LEU A 46 6.60 4.83 -11.41
CA LEU A 46 5.17 4.85 -11.08
C LEU A 46 4.92 5.27 -9.63
N SER A 47 5.76 4.83 -8.70
CA SER A 47 5.64 5.26 -7.31
C SER A 47 6.00 6.72 -7.09
N GLU A 48 6.95 7.31 -7.83
CA GLU A 48 7.20 8.76 -7.77
C GLU A 48 6.00 9.55 -8.31
N ASP A 49 5.42 9.13 -9.44
CA ASP A 49 4.18 9.74 -9.97
C ASP A 49 3.03 9.67 -8.96
N LEU A 50 2.85 8.50 -8.33
CA LEU A 50 1.86 8.30 -7.26
C LEU A 50 2.13 9.22 -6.07
N LYS A 51 3.40 9.38 -5.66
CA LYS A 51 3.77 10.28 -4.56
C LYS A 51 3.39 11.71 -4.90
N ASP A 52 3.71 12.19 -6.10
CA ASP A 52 3.39 13.55 -6.53
C ASP A 52 1.89 13.82 -6.57
N ILE A 53 1.11 12.86 -7.09
CA ILE A 53 -0.34 12.98 -7.18
C ILE A 53 -1.01 12.94 -5.80
N MET A 54 -0.61 12.02 -4.93
CA MET A 54 -1.29 11.77 -3.66
C MET A 54 -0.80 12.66 -2.51
N ARG A 55 0.38 13.28 -2.60
CA ARG A 55 0.95 14.10 -1.52
C ARG A 55 0.01 15.17 -0.96
N PRO A 56 -0.73 15.96 -1.77
CA PRO A 56 -1.69 16.91 -1.23
C PRO A 56 -2.80 16.25 -0.40
N LEU A 57 -3.24 15.04 -0.79
CA LEU A 57 -4.26 14.30 -0.07
C LEU A 57 -3.73 13.78 1.27
N PHE A 58 -2.53 13.21 1.31
CA PHE A 58 -1.89 12.78 2.56
C PHE A 58 -1.69 13.94 3.53
N ASN A 59 -1.17 15.08 3.04
CA ASN A 59 -1.03 16.28 3.85
C ASN A 59 -2.37 16.74 4.41
N LYS A 60 -3.42 16.80 3.57
CA LYS A 60 -4.76 17.17 4.02
C LYS A 60 -5.25 16.25 5.14
N HIS A 61 -5.10 14.94 5.01
CA HIS A 61 -5.52 13.99 6.04
C HIS A 61 -4.77 14.22 7.35
N MET A 62 -3.46 14.45 7.30
CA MET A 62 -2.68 14.75 8.50
C MET A 62 -3.09 16.08 9.14
N ASP A 63 -3.34 17.13 8.34
CA ASP A 63 -3.84 18.42 8.81
C ASP A 63 -5.22 18.28 9.49
N ASP A 64 -6.13 17.50 8.89
CA ASP A 64 -7.45 17.23 9.46
C ASP A 64 -7.35 16.44 10.78
N ILE A 65 -6.39 15.52 10.88
CA ILE A 65 -6.10 14.77 12.12
C ILE A 65 -5.55 15.73 13.19
N MET A 66 -4.53 16.52 12.88
CA MET A 66 -3.87 17.42 13.83
C MET A 66 -4.78 18.56 14.31
N SER A 67 -5.67 19.04 13.45
CA SER A 67 -6.65 20.08 13.80
C SER A 67 -7.84 19.53 14.59
N GLY A 68 -8.02 18.21 14.65
CA GLY A 68 -9.21 17.56 15.23
C GLY A 68 -10.44 17.58 14.31
N HIS A 69 -10.32 18.09 13.08
CA HIS A 69 -11.42 18.07 12.12
C HIS A 69 -11.85 16.64 11.75
N PHE A 70 -10.90 15.73 11.58
CA PHE A 70 -11.15 14.31 11.32
C PHE A 70 -12.02 13.70 12.42
N SER A 71 -11.60 13.83 13.68
CA SER A 71 -12.31 13.22 14.81
C SER A 71 -13.67 13.88 15.06
N SER A 72 -13.78 15.21 14.92
CA SER A 72 -15.07 15.91 15.03
C SER A 72 -16.08 15.41 14.00
N THR A 73 -15.68 15.34 12.73
CA THR A 73 -16.56 14.91 11.64
C THR A 73 -16.99 13.44 11.79
N MET A 74 -16.09 12.57 12.27
CA MET A 74 -16.43 11.18 12.57
C MET A 74 -17.40 11.07 13.74
N MET A 75 -17.19 11.80 14.83
CA MET A 75 -18.11 11.79 15.97
C MET A 75 -19.48 12.37 15.63
N GLU A 76 -19.58 13.28 14.66
CA GLU A 76 -20.86 13.72 14.10
C GLU A 76 -21.61 12.57 13.42
N ASP A 77 -20.93 11.69 12.69
CA ASP A 77 -21.53 10.49 12.11
C ASP A 77 -21.98 9.49 13.18
N TRP A 78 -21.18 9.31 14.24
CA TRP A 78 -21.54 8.46 15.38
C TRP A 78 -22.81 8.95 16.09
N ASN A 79 -22.96 10.26 16.25
CA ASN A 79 -24.18 10.87 16.81
C ASN A 79 -25.39 10.76 15.86
N ASN A 80 -25.16 10.39 14.61
CA ASN A 80 -26.16 10.20 13.58
C ASN A 80 -26.30 8.70 13.21
N ASP A 81 -26.12 7.82 14.19
CA ASP A 81 -26.27 6.36 14.08
C ASP A 81 -25.39 5.71 12.98
N ASP A 82 -24.16 6.22 12.81
CA ASP A 82 -23.15 5.68 11.88
C ASP A 82 -23.62 5.61 10.42
N ILE A 83 -24.53 6.50 10.01
CA ILE A 83 -25.16 6.45 8.68
C ILE A 83 -24.13 6.42 7.56
N ASN A 84 -23.09 7.27 7.61
CA ASN A 84 -22.08 7.28 6.56
C ASN A 84 -21.23 6.01 6.59
N LEU A 85 -20.71 5.63 7.76
CA LEU A 85 -19.91 4.41 7.93
C LEU A 85 -20.64 3.18 7.40
N LEU A 86 -21.89 2.97 7.81
CA LEU A 86 -22.70 1.82 7.41
C LEU A 86 -23.06 1.85 5.93
N SER A 87 -23.34 3.03 5.37
CA SER A 87 -23.60 3.17 3.93
C SER A 87 -22.37 2.80 3.10
N TRP A 88 -21.19 3.33 3.45
CA TRP A 88 -19.94 3.04 2.74
C TRP A 88 -19.51 1.58 2.87
N ARG A 89 -19.75 0.95 4.04
CA ARG A 89 -19.57 -0.49 4.24
C ARG A 89 -20.47 -1.30 3.30
N ALA A 90 -21.75 -0.96 3.23
CA ALA A 90 -22.70 -1.62 2.34
C ALA A 90 -22.39 -1.41 0.85
N GLU A 91 -21.82 -0.27 0.47
CA GLU A 91 -21.33 -0.01 -0.90
C GLU A 91 -20.09 -0.85 -1.23
N THR A 92 -19.15 -0.95 -0.30
CA THR A 92 -17.93 -1.75 -0.45
C THR A 92 -18.24 -3.23 -0.69
N GLU A 93 -19.20 -3.79 0.06
CA GLU A 93 -19.66 -5.18 -0.11
C GLU A 93 -20.27 -5.47 -1.48
N LYS A 94 -20.69 -4.45 -2.22
CA LYS A 94 -21.28 -4.56 -3.57
C LYS A 94 -20.23 -4.45 -4.68
N THR A 95 -18.99 -4.09 -4.35
CA THR A 95 -17.92 -3.94 -5.35
C THR A 95 -17.64 -5.25 -6.07
N ALA A 96 -17.17 -5.14 -7.33
CA ALA A 96 -16.80 -6.30 -8.12
C ALA A 96 -15.68 -7.12 -7.45
N PHE A 97 -14.73 -6.46 -6.79
CA PHE A 97 -13.66 -7.15 -6.06
C PHE A 97 -14.24 -8.01 -4.94
N GLU A 98 -15.16 -7.50 -4.11
CA GLU A 98 -15.79 -8.29 -3.06
C GLU A 98 -16.59 -9.47 -3.61
N LYS A 99 -17.40 -9.25 -4.64
CA LYS A 99 -18.31 -10.27 -5.20
C LYS A 99 -17.63 -11.34 -6.07
N THR A 100 -16.44 -11.08 -6.61
CA THR A 100 -15.78 -12.02 -7.54
C THR A 100 -15.03 -13.09 -6.79
N SER A 101 -15.35 -14.37 -6.99
CA SER A 101 -14.56 -15.46 -6.37
C SER A 101 -13.16 -15.54 -7.00
N PRO A 102 -12.08 -15.69 -6.21
CA PRO A 102 -10.74 -15.89 -6.75
C PRO A 102 -10.65 -17.23 -7.51
N CYS A 103 -9.80 -17.29 -8.53
CA CYS A 103 -9.57 -18.54 -9.26
C CYS A 103 -8.94 -19.62 -8.36
N LYS A 104 -9.07 -20.88 -8.77
CA LYS A 104 -8.49 -22.02 -8.04
C LYS A 104 -7.04 -22.28 -8.41
N ASP A 105 -6.62 -21.84 -9.60
CA ASP A 105 -5.28 -22.06 -10.13
C ASP A 105 -4.22 -21.47 -9.21
N GLU A 106 -3.14 -22.20 -8.98
CA GLU A 106 -2.03 -21.75 -8.16
C GLU A 106 -1.31 -20.58 -8.85
N ILE A 107 -1.05 -19.51 -8.10
CA ILE A 107 -0.22 -18.38 -8.51
C ILE A 107 1.06 -18.49 -7.70
N SER A 108 2.20 -18.58 -8.38
CA SER A 108 3.49 -18.69 -7.68
C SER A 108 3.82 -17.39 -6.94
N GLU A 109 4.64 -17.48 -5.89
CA GLU A 109 5.07 -16.30 -5.13
C GLU A 109 5.67 -15.21 -6.03
N GLN A 110 6.55 -15.58 -6.97
CA GLN A 110 7.19 -14.63 -7.87
C GLN A 110 6.20 -14.02 -8.88
N GLU A 111 5.15 -14.76 -9.26
CA GLU A 111 4.12 -14.24 -10.16
C GLU A 111 3.34 -13.08 -9.52
N PHE A 112 3.14 -13.07 -8.19
CA PHE A 112 2.56 -11.92 -7.51
C PHE A 112 3.43 -10.66 -7.62
N PHE A 113 4.77 -10.79 -7.62
CA PHE A 113 5.68 -9.67 -7.85
C PHE A 113 5.67 -9.25 -9.32
N ASP A 114 5.85 -10.20 -10.23
CA ASP A 114 6.00 -9.92 -11.66
C ASP A 114 4.72 -9.34 -12.26
N ASN A 115 3.55 -9.84 -11.84
CA ASN A 115 2.24 -9.36 -12.31
C ASN A 115 1.66 -8.26 -11.42
N GLY A 116 2.25 -8.00 -10.26
CA GLY A 116 1.81 -7.01 -9.28
C GLY A 116 2.66 -5.74 -9.24
N LEU A 117 3.36 -5.38 -10.33
CA LEU A 117 4.26 -4.23 -10.37
C LEU A 117 3.63 -2.94 -9.81
N LEU A 118 2.39 -2.63 -10.20
CA LEU A 118 1.67 -1.47 -9.71
C LEU A 118 1.34 -1.57 -8.20
N MET A 119 1.11 -2.77 -7.67
CA MET A 119 0.90 -2.99 -6.23
C MET A 119 2.17 -2.67 -5.44
N VAL A 120 3.34 -3.08 -5.95
CA VAL A 120 4.64 -2.72 -5.36
C VAL A 120 4.82 -1.20 -5.33
N ALA A 121 4.47 -0.51 -6.43
CA ALA A 121 4.54 0.94 -6.53
C ALA A 121 3.60 1.65 -5.53
N PHE A 122 2.37 1.13 -5.35
CA PHE A 122 1.43 1.64 -4.33
C PHE A 122 1.93 1.45 -2.91
N ILE A 123 2.50 0.28 -2.57
CA ILE A 123 3.06 0.03 -1.23
C ILE A 123 4.20 1.01 -0.96
N ARG A 124 5.16 1.16 -1.88
CA ARG A 124 6.26 2.11 -1.71
C ARG A 124 5.74 3.53 -1.51
N SER A 125 4.94 4.02 -2.46
CA SER A 125 4.46 5.41 -2.43
C SER A 125 3.60 5.72 -1.21
N GLY A 126 2.69 4.83 -0.83
CA GLY A 126 1.81 4.99 0.33
C GLY A 126 2.58 4.99 1.65
N VAL A 127 3.50 4.04 1.84
CA VAL A 127 4.34 3.96 3.05
C VAL A 127 5.26 5.17 3.16
N GLU A 128 5.94 5.55 2.09
CA GLU A 128 6.82 6.72 2.09
C GLU A 128 6.03 8.01 2.35
N LEU A 129 4.88 8.22 1.70
CA LEU A 129 4.06 9.41 1.95
C LEU A 129 3.52 9.46 3.38
N ALA A 130 3.02 8.35 3.92
CA ALA A 130 2.56 8.32 5.30
C ALA A 130 3.69 8.70 6.27
N PHE A 131 4.87 8.08 6.09
CA PHE A 131 6.06 8.36 6.89
C PHE A 131 6.51 9.83 6.80
N GLU A 132 6.67 10.34 5.57
CA GLU A 132 7.09 11.72 5.31
C GLU A 132 6.09 12.71 5.90
N THR A 133 4.79 12.48 5.74
CA THR A 133 3.74 13.39 6.20
C THR A 133 3.69 13.45 7.72
N MET A 134 3.79 12.30 8.39
CA MET A 134 3.86 12.22 9.84
C MET A 134 5.09 12.95 10.39
N THR A 135 6.28 12.67 9.83
CA THR A 135 7.53 13.27 10.31
C THR A 135 7.59 14.78 10.06
N ASN A 136 7.10 15.26 8.92
CA ASN A 136 6.96 16.69 8.64
C ASN A 136 5.99 17.41 9.61
N SER A 137 5.07 16.67 10.23
CA SER A 137 4.13 17.19 11.23
C SER A 137 4.68 17.12 12.67
N GLY A 138 5.93 16.70 12.84
CA GLY A 138 6.61 16.62 14.14
C GLY A 138 6.53 15.27 14.85
N ILE A 139 5.98 14.24 14.20
CA ILE A 139 6.01 12.86 14.72
C ILE A 139 7.42 12.29 14.53
N ILE A 140 7.95 11.59 15.52
CA ILE A 140 9.30 11.02 15.44
C ILE A 140 9.36 9.83 14.46
N ASP A 141 10.52 9.63 13.84
CA ASP A 141 10.77 8.58 12.83
C ASP A 141 10.38 7.18 13.32
N GLU A 142 10.69 6.84 14.58
CA GLU A 142 10.32 5.54 15.14
C GLU A 142 8.80 5.31 15.14
N SER A 143 8.02 6.30 15.59
CA SER A 143 6.55 6.24 15.60
C SER A 143 6.00 6.18 14.17
N ALA A 144 6.48 7.05 13.29
CA ALA A 144 6.06 7.06 11.89
C ALA A 144 6.35 5.72 11.20
N TYR A 145 7.45 5.04 11.52
CA TYR A 145 7.76 3.71 11.01
C TYR A 145 6.80 2.63 11.52
N TYR A 146 6.49 2.63 12.81
CA TYR A 146 5.57 1.65 13.41
C TYR A 146 4.15 1.80 12.84
N GLU A 147 3.66 3.04 12.72
CA GLU A 147 2.31 3.36 12.23
C GLU A 147 2.19 3.35 10.68
N SER A 148 3.23 2.91 9.96
CA SER A 148 3.19 2.80 8.49
C SER A 148 3.74 1.45 8.01
N LEU A 149 5.06 1.36 7.77
CA LEU A 149 5.71 0.19 7.19
C LEU A 149 5.50 -1.06 8.06
N HIS A 150 5.62 -0.94 9.38
CA HIS A 150 5.59 -2.09 10.28
C HIS A 150 4.23 -2.81 10.30
N GLU A 151 3.12 -2.07 10.29
CA GLU A 151 1.77 -2.64 10.36
C GLU A 151 1.20 -3.06 9.00
N THR A 152 1.74 -2.52 7.90
CA THR A 152 1.26 -2.81 6.53
C THR A 152 1.11 -4.32 6.25
N PRO A 153 2.08 -5.20 6.60
CA PRO A 153 1.93 -6.65 6.40
C PRO A 153 0.78 -7.27 7.20
N LEU A 154 0.49 -6.75 8.40
CA LEU A 154 -0.60 -7.27 9.23
C LEU A 154 -1.97 -6.96 8.60
N ILE A 155 -2.15 -5.76 8.06
CA ILE A 155 -3.36 -5.38 7.33
C ILE A 155 -3.50 -6.19 6.04
N ALA A 156 -2.39 -6.42 5.32
CA ALA A 156 -2.39 -7.25 4.11
C ALA A 156 -2.88 -8.69 4.36
N ASN A 157 -2.52 -9.29 5.51
CA ASN A 157 -3.02 -10.62 5.90
C ASN A 157 -4.54 -10.65 6.08
N LEU A 158 -5.15 -9.56 6.56
CA LEU A 158 -6.61 -9.47 6.70
C LEU A 158 -7.30 -9.50 5.34
N ILE A 159 -6.73 -8.77 4.36
CA ILE A 159 -7.20 -8.76 2.97
C ILE A 159 -7.06 -10.16 2.34
N ALA A 160 -5.93 -10.84 2.55
CA ALA A 160 -5.74 -12.20 2.05
C ALA A 160 -6.79 -13.17 2.61
N LYS A 161 -7.10 -13.04 3.90
CA LYS A 161 -8.06 -13.92 4.58
C LYS A 161 -9.46 -13.81 3.99
N LYS A 162 -10.01 -12.60 3.87
CA LYS A 162 -11.41 -12.38 3.45
C LYS A 162 -11.65 -10.96 2.88
N LYS A 163 -10.73 -10.49 2.04
CA LYS A 163 -10.80 -9.23 1.28
C LYS A 163 -11.01 -7.99 2.17
N LEU A 164 -11.57 -6.91 1.62
CA LEU A 164 -11.79 -5.66 2.34
C LEU A 164 -12.82 -5.84 3.45
N PHE A 165 -13.78 -6.76 3.28
CA PHE A 165 -14.75 -7.09 4.33
C PHE A 165 -14.06 -7.50 5.65
N GLU A 166 -13.09 -8.41 5.62
CA GLU A 166 -12.41 -8.83 6.85
C GLU A 166 -11.48 -7.76 7.39
N MET A 167 -10.80 -7.00 6.53
CA MET A 167 -10.02 -5.85 6.95
C MET A 167 -10.91 -4.87 7.74
N ASN A 168 -12.00 -4.41 7.13
CA ASN A 168 -12.91 -3.41 7.71
C ASN A 168 -13.62 -3.94 8.97
N ARG A 169 -13.93 -5.23 9.03
CA ARG A 169 -14.53 -5.85 10.22
C ARG A 169 -13.57 -5.99 11.40
N ILE A 170 -12.26 -6.09 11.16
CA ILE A 170 -11.26 -6.35 12.19
C ILE A 170 -10.65 -5.07 12.75
N ILE A 171 -10.50 -4.03 11.91
CA ILE A 171 -10.06 -2.72 12.37
C ILE A 171 -11.16 -2.01 13.17
N SER A 172 -10.79 -0.95 13.91
CA SER A 172 -11.77 -0.14 14.64
C SER A 172 -12.65 0.68 13.69
N ASP A 173 -13.86 1.08 14.13
CA ASP A 173 -14.75 1.95 13.36
C ASP A 173 -14.05 3.28 12.97
N THR A 174 -13.15 3.80 13.83
CA THR A 174 -12.32 4.98 13.51
C THR A 174 -11.42 4.72 12.30
N ALA A 175 -10.76 3.56 12.25
CA ALA A 175 -9.88 3.20 11.16
C ALA A 175 -10.67 2.91 9.87
N GLU A 176 -11.82 2.24 9.97
CA GLU A 176 -12.70 2.00 8.83
C GLU A 176 -13.26 3.31 8.25
N TYR A 177 -13.72 4.23 9.10
CA TYR A 177 -14.20 5.55 8.69
C TYR A 177 -13.10 6.34 7.97
N GLY A 178 -11.90 6.39 8.54
CA GLY A 178 -10.73 7.02 7.92
C GLY A 178 -10.35 6.38 6.58
N CYS A 179 -10.45 5.05 6.47
CA CYS A 179 -10.21 4.32 5.23
C CYS A 179 -11.17 4.78 4.12
N TYR A 180 -12.48 4.89 4.41
CA TYR A 180 -13.45 5.36 3.42
C TYR A 180 -13.26 6.83 3.03
N LEU A 181 -12.95 7.71 3.98
CA LEU A 181 -12.64 9.11 3.66
C LEU A 181 -11.48 9.21 2.67
N PHE A 182 -10.41 8.45 2.91
CA PHE A 182 -9.25 8.43 2.03
C PHE A 182 -9.59 7.79 0.67
N ASP A 183 -10.23 6.62 0.66
CA ASP A 183 -10.58 5.89 -0.57
C ASP A 183 -11.47 6.72 -1.51
N HIS A 184 -12.50 7.37 -0.97
CA HIS A 184 -13.43 8.19 -1.75
C HIS A 184 -12.78 9.44 -2.33
N ALA A 185 -11.76 10.00 -1.66
CA ALA A 185 -10.98 11.11 -2.20
C ALA A 185 -9.89 10.65 -3.19
N CYS A 186 -9.25 9.51 -2.92
CA CYS A 186 -8.11 9.00 -3.67
C CYS A 186 -8.51 8.40 -5.02
N LYS A 187 -9.63 7.66 -5.09
CA LYS A 187 -10.12 7.05 -6.35
C LYS A 187 -10.33 8.07 -7.47
N PRO A 188 -11.07 9.19 -7.26
CA PRO A 188 -11.18 10.24 -8.28
C PRO A 188 -9.85 10.90 -8.63
N LEU A 189 -8.98 11.13 -7.62
CA LEU A 189 -7.68 11.76 -7.79
C LEU A 189 -6.77 10.96 -8.74
N LEU A 190 -6.82 9.62 -8.66
CA LEU A 190 -6.02 8.73 -9.48
C LEU A 190 -6.63 8.42 -10.86
N LYS A 191 -7.78 9.01 -11.21
CA LYS A 191 -8.50 8.69 -12.46
C LYS A 191 -7.65 8.88 -13.70
N ASP A 192 -6.88 9.95 -13.79
CA ASP A 192 -6.03 10.23 -14.95
C ASP A 192 -4.77 9.36 -14.96
N PHE A 193 -4.19 9.08 -13.79
CA PHE A 193 -3.12 8.11 -13.64
C PHE A 193 -3.54 6.72 -14.17
N PHE A 194 -4.72 6.23 -13.79
CA PHE A 194 -5.20 4.93 -14.27
C PHE A 194 -5.46 4.85 -15.79
N LYS A 195 -5.51 5.97 -16.51
CA LYS A 195 -5.56 5.96 -18.00
C LYS A 195 -4.23 5.58 -18.63
N THR A 196 -3.10 5.76 -17.94
CA THR A 196 -1.77 5.37 -18.42
C THR A 196 -1.42 3.93 -18.06
N ILE A 197 -2.22 3.31 -17.18
CA ILE A 197 -1.98 1.96 -16.68
C ILE A 197 -2.45 0.88 -17.65
N GLU A 198 -1.50 0.07 -18.11
CA GLU A 198 -1.71 -1.06 -19.01
C GLU A 198 -1.59 -2.41 -18.29
N SER A 199 -1.93 -3.52 -18.97
CA SER A 199 -1.78 -4.87 -18.39
C SER A 199 -0.34 -5.23 -18.02
N LYS A 200 0.67 -4.55 -18.58
CA LYS A 200 2.08 -4.76 -18.24
C LYS A 200 2.46 -4.18 -16.88
N HIS A 201 1.67 -3.23 -16.35
CA HIS A 201 1.87 -2.68 -15.01
C HIS A 201 1.07 -3.46 -13.96
N ILE A 202 0.00 -4.16 -14.36
CA ILE A 202 -0.81 -4.99 -13.48
C ILE A 202 -1.49 -6.14 -14.26
N GLY A 203 -1.28 -7.37 -13.81
CA GLY A 203 -1.87 -8.58 -14.36
C GLY A 203 -1.03 -9.33 -15.41
N LYS A 204 0.11 -8.80 -15.83
CA LYS A 204 1.11 -9.49 -16.67
C LYS A 204 2.53 -9.08 -16.28
N PRO A 205 3.56 -9.91 -16.56
CA PRO A 205 4.93 -9.58 -16.24
C PRO A 205 5.40 -8.35 -17.00
N PHE A 206 6.06 -7.43 -16.29
CA PHE A 206 6.74 -6.32 -16.94
C PHE A 206 8.07 -6.80 -17.53
N LEU A 207 8.09 -6.90 -18.86
CA LEU A 207 9.27 -7.27 -19.64
C LEU A 207 9.61 -6.10 -20.57
N HIS A 208 10.69 -5.39 -20.26
CA HIS A 208 11.22 -4.35 -21.14
C HIS A 208 12.49 -4.86 -21.85
N SER A 209 12.47 -4.87 -23.17
CA SER A 209 13.56 -5.41 -24.00
C SER A 209 14.71 -4.43 -24.21
N LYS A 210 14.60 -3.16 -23.78
CA LYS A 210 15.71 -2.22 -23.88
C LYS A 210 16.77 -2.52 -22.82
N GLN A 211 18.01 -2.31 -23.21
CA GLN A 211 19.15 -2.36 -22.31
C GLN A 211 18.96 -1.33 -21.19
N ILE A 212 19.06 -1.80 -19.95
CA ILE A 212 18.94 -0.97 -18.77
C ILE A 212 20.22 -0.15 -18.63
N ASP A 213 20.07 1.15 -18.38
CA ASP A 213 21.21 1.98 -17.99
C ASP A 213 21.64 1.61 -16.56
N ASN A 214 22.88 1.15 -16.42
CA ASN A 214 23.44 0.82 -15.12
C ASN A 214 23.48 2.04 -14.18
N THR A 215 23.66 3.24 -14.72
CA THR A 215 23.67 4.47 -13.93
C THR A 215 22.29 4.78 -13.36
N GLU A 216 21.23 4.60 -14.16
CA GLU A 216 19.84 4.74 -13.69
C GLU A 216 19.52 3.72 -12.59
N LEU A 217 19.87 2.45 -12.80
CA LEU A 217 19.64 1.40 -11.81
C LEU A 217 20.36 1.68 -10.48
N ILE A 218 21.61 2.13 -10.53
CA ILE A 218 22.37 2.52 -9.33
C ILE A 218 21.65 3.66 -8.60
N LYS A 219 21.22 4.70 -9.32
CA LYS A 219 20.51 5.84 -8.75
C LYS A 219 19.19 5.42 -8.09
N VAL A 220 18.39 4.59 -8.76
CA VAL A 220 17.12 4.07 -8.21
C VAL A 220 17.37 3.28 -6.92
N ASN A 221 18.35 2.37 -6.92
CA ASN A 221 18.67 1.59 -5.72
C ASN A 221 19.16 2.48 -4.57
N GLU A 222 19.95 3.51 -4.86
CA GLU A 222 20.42 4.47 -3.86
C GLU A 222 19.26 5.25 -3.24
N ILE A 223 18.34 5.78 -4.05
CA ILE A 223 17.17 6.52 -3.56
C ILE A 223 16.31 5.64 -2.64
N ILE A 224 16.00 4.42 -3.07
CA ILE A 224 15.18 3.49 -2.27
C ILE A 224 15.85 3.21 -0.93
N ARG A 225 17.15 2.86 -0.94
CA ARG A 225 17.88 2.43 0.28
C ARG A 225 18.19 3.56 1.24
N SER A 226 18.23 4.80 0.73
CA SER A 226 18.54 5.99 1.53
C SER A 226 17.31 6.69 2.08
N HIS A 227 16.09 6.25 1.71
CA HIS A 227 14.86 6.82 2.26
C HIS A 227 14.84 6.70 3.79
N PRO A 228 14.46 7.76 4.54
CA PRO A 228 14.46 7.75 6.01
C PRO A 228 13.74 6.55 6.65
N VAL A 229 12.59 6.15 6.11
CA VAL A 229 11.83 4.96 6.56
C VAL A 229 12.65 3.66 6.51
N GLU A 230 13.54 3.52 5.52
CA GLU A 230 14.41 2.35 5.37
C GLU A 230 15.56 2.38 6.38
N LEU A 231 16.13 3.56 6.62
CA LEU A 231 17.20 3.75 7.58
C LEU A 231 16.73 3.45 9.01
N ILE A 232 15.61 4.05 9.43
CA ILE A 232 15.05 3.80 10.76
C ILE A 232 14.53 2.36 10.88
N GLY A 233 13.89 1.86 9.82
CA GLY A 233 13.36 0.50 9.79
C GLY A 233 14.45 -0.56 9.94
N LYS A 234 15.60 -0.38 9.30
CA LYS A 234 16.75 -1.28 9.47
C LYS A 234 17.23 -1.31 10.92
N LYS A 235 17.33 -0.15 11.58
CA LYS A 235 17.71 -0.04 12.99
C LYS A 235 16.71 -0.78 13.88
N LEU A 236 15.41 -0.49 13.73
CA LEU A 236 14.34 -1.07 14.55
C LEU A 236 14.18 -2.58 14.35
N ARG A 237 14.20 -3.09 13.11
CA ARG A 237 14.17 -4.53 12.83
C ARG A 237 15.34 -5.27 13.48
N THR A 238 16.54 -4.72 13.39
CA THR A 238 17.74 -5.29 14.05
C THR A 238 17.55 -5.37 15.57
N SER A 239 17.01 -4.31 16.19
CA SER A 239 16.72 -4.30 17.63
C SER A 239 15.68 -5.36 18.03
N MET A 240 14.59 -5.50 17.28
CA MET A 240 13.54 -6.49 17.56
C MET A 240 14.06 -7.94 17.43
N THR A 241 14.87 -8.24 16.42
CA THR A 241 15.51 -9.57 16.29
C THR A 241 16.52 -9.84 17.41
N SER A 242 17.14 -8.79 17.97
CA SER A 242 18.12 -8.90 19.04
C SER A 242 17.49 -8.97 20.44
N MET A 243 16.17 -8.75 20.58
CA MET A 243 15.47 -8.93 21.85
C MET A 243 15.50 -10.41 22.25
N LYS A 244 16.19 -10.70 23.36
CA LYS A 244 16.18 -12.03 23.96
C LYS A 244 14.78 -12.35 24.48
N THR A 245 14.35 -13.60 24.31
CA THR A 245 13.23 -14.15 25.04
C THR A 245 13.51 -13.98 26.54
N ILE A 246 12.68 -13.21 27.22
CA ILE A 246 12.70 -13.17 28.69
C ILE A 246 12.21 -14.56 29.13
N VAL A 247 13.10 -15.35 29.70
CA VAL A 247 12.81 -16.67 30.30
C VAL A 247 12.20 -16.46 31.69
#